data_AF-A0A7I0J929-F1
#
_entry.id   AF-A0A7I0J929-F1
#
_cell.length_a   1.000
_cell.length_b   1.000
_cell.length_c   1.000
_cell.angle_alpha   90.00
_cell.angle_beta   90.00
_cell.angle_gamma   90.00
#
_symmetry.space_group_name_H-M   'P 1'
#
loop_
_entity.id
_entity.type
_entity.pdbx_description
1 polymer ?
#
loop_
_entity_poly.entity_id
_entity_poly.type
_entity_poly.pdbx_seq_one_letter_code
_entity_poly.pdbx_strand_id
1 'polypeptide(L)'
;NNRDKGVNELSSALKRRFNVVVLPLPDDMAEEVSIVSRRVGEMAGGLDLPVPKNVSEEIARVLTIFRELRSGATADGKVTLKTPSGSLSTAEAIATMVSGLSQAAWFEDGQMHA
;
A
#
# COMPACT_ATOMS: atom_id res chain seq x y z
N ASN A 1 4.73 -11.34 2.50
CA ASN A 1 3.60 -10.73 3.24
C ASN A 1 3.57 -11.35 4.64
N ASN A 2 3.47 -10.58 5.73
CA ASN A 2 3.46 -11.16 7.10
C ASN A 2 2.25 -12.07 7.37
N ARG A 3 1.18 -11.97 6.56
CA ARG A 3 0.00 -12.83 6.64
C ARG A 3 0.25 -14.27 6.17
N ASP A 4 1.29 -14.51 5.37
CA ASP A 4 1.68 -15.85 4.93
C ASP A 4 2.28 -16.69 6.05
N LYS A 5 2.61 -16.12 7.21
CA LYS A 5 3.20 -16.89 8.31
C LYS A 5 2.29 -18.07 8.70
N GLY A 6 0.98 -17.91 8.80
CA GLY A 6 0.10 -19.01 9.27
C GLY A 6 -0.02 -20.24 8.35
N VAL A 7 0.26 -20.09 7.04
CA VAL A 7 0.11 -21.17 6.04
C VAL A 7 1.46 -21.56 5.41
N ASN A 8 2.41 -20.62 5.38
CA ASN A 8 3.78 -20.75 4.88
C ASN A 8 4.81 -20.46 5.99
N GLU A 9 4.60 -20.99 7.20
CA GLU A 9 5.64 -20.93 8.23
C GLU A 9 6.86 -21.72 7.71
N LEU A 10 8.01 -21.05 7.63
CA LEU A 10 9.27 -21.70 7.30
C LEU A 10 9.50 -22.87 8.26
N SER A 11 9.85 -24.04 7.70
CA SER A 11 10.17 -25.20 8.52
C SER A 11 11.32 -24.88 9.49
N SER A 12 11.40 -25.61 10.60
CA SER A 12 12.47 -25.44 11.60
C SER A 12 13.89 -25.53 11.00
N ALA A 13 14.06 -26.34 9.95
CA ALA A 13 15.30 -26.45 9.19
C ALA A 13 15.61 -25.19 8.36
N LEU A 14 14.60 -24.57 7.73
CA LEU A 14 14.78 -23.33 6.98
C LEU A 14 15.00 -22.12 7.90
N LYS A 15 14.28 -22.04 9.03
CA LYS A 15 14.47 -20.96 10.04
C LYS A 15 15.91 -20.92 10.60
N ARG A 16 16.63 -22.04 10.59
CA ARG A 16 18.06 -22.10 10.98
C ARG A 16 19.03 -21.59 9.91
N ARG A 17 18.61 -21.58 8.64
CA ARG A 17 19.46 -21.21 7.48
C ARG A 17 19.19 -19.80 6.97
N PHE A 18 18.01 -19.24 7.24
CA PHE A 18 17.60 -17.93 6.78
C PHE A 18 17.39 -16.98 7.95
N ASN A 19 18.01 -15.80 7.88
CA ASN A 19 17.68 -14.69 8.76
C ASN A 19 16.44 -13.98 8.20
N VAL A 20 15.39 -13.85 9.02
CA VAL A 20 14.16 -13.16 8.65
C VAL A 20 14.13 -11.81 9.35
N VAL A 21 14.11 -10.73 8.57
CA VAL A 21 13.89 -9.37 9.08
C VAL A 21 12.45 -8.97 8.80
N VAL A 22 11.77 -8.48 9.82
CA VAL A 22 10.44 -7.87 9.67
C VAL A 22 10.64 -6.37 9.52
N LEU A 23 10.28 -5.84 8.35
CA LEU A 23 10.16 -4.40 8.14
C LEU A 23 8.81 -3.93 8.69
N PRO A 24 8.80 -3.04 9.70
CA PRO A 24 7.57 -2.41 10.15
C PRO A 24 7.05 -1.43 9.09
N LEU A 25 5.83 -0.96 9.29
CA LEU A 25 5.25 0.10 8.46
C LEU A 25 5.84 1.45 8.89
N PRO A 26 5.96 2.43 7.98
CA PRO A 26 6.40 3.77 8.36
C PRO A 26 5.42 4.37 9.36
N ASP A 27 5.93 4.97 10.42
CA ASP A 27 5.09 5.60 11.45
C ASP A 27 4.54 6.94 10.93
N ASP A 28 5.36 7.69 10.19
CA ASP A 28 4.99 9.00 9.65
C ASP A 28 4.24 8.89 8.32
N MET A 29 3.16 9.68 8.19
CA MET A 29 2.32 9.70 7.00
C MET A 29 3.05 10.34 5.82
N ALA A 30 3.81 11.42 6.05
CA ALA A 30 4.50 12.11 4.97
C ALA A 30 5.64 11.23 4.41
N GLU A 31 6.35 10.52 5.28
CA GLU A 31 7.32 9.50 4.90
C GLU A 31 6.67 8.41 4.04
N GLU A 32 5.54 7.83 4.49
CA GLU A 32 4.85 6.78 3.72
C GLU A 32 4.38 7.29 2.35
N VAL A 33 3.80 8.49 2.29
CA VAL A 33 3.41 9.14 1.02
C VAL A 33 4.63 9.32 0.11
N SER A 34 5.78 9.74 0.64
CA SER A 34 7.00 9.93 -0.15
C SER A 34 7.51 8.60 -0.73
N ILE A 35 7.48 7.53 0.06
CA ILE A 35 7.90 6.18 -0.35
C ILE A 35 6.97 5.68 -1.46
N VAL A 36 5.66 5.76 -1.26
CA VAL A 36 4.68 5.30 -2.24
C VAL A 36 4.76 6.13 -3.52
N SER A 37 4.80 7.46 -3.42
CA SER A 37 4.90 8.36 -4.60
C SER A 37 6.11 8.05 -5.45
N ARG A 38 7.27 7.88 -4.83
CA ARG A 38 8.50 7.54 -5.54
C ARG A 38 8.38 6.19 -6.25
N ARG A 39 7.91 5.15 -5.55
CA ARG A 39 7.81 3.79 -6.12
C ARG A 39 6.75 3.68 -7.22
N VAL A 40 5.61 4.34 -7.03
CA VAL A 40 4.56 4.42 -8.05
C VAL A 40 5.08 5.13 -9.30
N GLY A 41 5.78 6.26 -9.14
CA GLY A 41 6.38 6.99 -10.28
C GLY A 41 7.42 6.15 -11.04
N GLU A 42 8.31 5.46 -10.33
CA GLU A 42 9.29 4.54 -10.93
C GLU A 42 8.61 3.43 -11.74
N MET A 43 7.55 2.80 -11.19
CA MET A 43 6.82 1.72 -11.85
C MET A 43 5.97 2.21 -13.03
N ALA A 44 5.27 3.32 -12.86
CA ALA A 44 4.45 3.92 -13.91
C ALA A 44 5.33 4.31 -15.11
N GLY A 45 6.50 4.92 -14.87
CA GLY A 45 7.46 5.23 -15.93
C GLY A 45 7.99 3.99 -16.64
N GLY A 46 8.26 2.90 -15.92
CA GLY A 46 8.66 1.62 -16.53
C GLY A 46 7.57 0.93 -17.35
N LEU A 47 6.30 1.29 -17.13
CA LEU A 47 5.12 0.74 -17.81
C LEU A 47 4.50 1.70 -18.83
N ASP A 48 5.11 2.86 -19.06
CA ASP A 48 4.59 3.95 -19.90
C ASP A 48 3.14 4.37 -19.53
N LEU A 49 2.83 4.37 -18.23
CA LEU A 49 1.52 4.76 -17.74
C LEU A 49 1.47 6.29 -17.54
N PRO A 50 0.40 6.97 -18.01
CA PRO A 50 0.19 8.37 -17.69
C PRO A 50 0.00 8.54 -16.19
N VAL A 51 0.73 9.49 -15.61
CA VAL A 51 0.62 9.84 -14.19
C VAL A 51 -0.18 11.14 -14.06
N PRO A 52 -1.45 11.10 -13.61
CA PRO A 52 -2.24 12.29 -13.36
C PRO A 52 -1.57 13.26 -12.38
N LYS A 53 -1.86 14.56 -12.50
CA LYS A 53 -1.29 15.59 -11.61
C LYS A 53 -1.71 15.42 -10.14
N ASN A 54 -2.88 14.85 -9.89
CA ASN A 54 -3.44 14.63 -8.55
C ASN A 54 -2.97 13.32 -7.89
N VAL A 55 -2.06 12.55 -8.51
CA VAL A 55 -1.67 11.23 -7.98
C VAL A 55 -1.15 11.29 -6.54
N SER A 56 -0.40 12.32 -6.15
CA SER A 56 0.06 12.45 -4.76
C SER A 56 -1.08 12.63 -3.76
N GLU A 57 -2.17 13.30 -4.15
CA GLU A 57 -3.37 13.44 -3.31
C GLU A 57 -4.12 12.11 -3.19
N GLU A 58 -4.24 11.37 -4.29
CA GLU A 58 -4.85 10.03 -4.28
C GLU A 58 -4.05 9.04 -3.44
N ILE A 59 -2.71 9.10 -3.51
CA ILE A 59 -1.83 8.31 -2.64
C ILE A 59 -2.12 8.61 -1.17
N ALA A 60 -2.23 9.89 -0.79
CA ALA A 60 -2.53 10.27 0.58
C ALA A 60 -3.93 9.81 1.03
N ARG A 61 -4.94 9.88 0.15
CA ARG A 61 -6.28 9.35 0.42
C ARG A 61 -6.25 7.84 0.68
N VAL A 62 -5.64 7.06 -0.23
CA VAL A 62 -5.54 5.60 -0.09
C VAL A 62 -4.77 5.21 1.17
N LEU A 63 -3.66 5.88 1.47
CA LEU A 63 -2.89 5.61 2.69
C LEU A 63 -3.66 5.94 3.96
N THR A 64 -4.48 6.99 3.95
CA THR A 64 -5.38 7.32 5.07
C THR A 64 -6.36 6.17 5.29
N ILE A 65 -7.03 5.72 4.24
CA ILE A 65 -7.96 4.57 4.30
C ILE A 65 -7.24 3.33 4.85
N PHE A 66 -6.02 3.05 4.39
CA PHE A 66 -5.24 1.90 4.85
C PHE A 66 -4.90 1.99 6.34
N ARG A 67 -4.48 3.17 6.82
CA ARG A 67 -4.15 3.40 8.23
C ARG A 67 -5.39 3.30 9.13
N GLU A 68 -6.50 3.89 8.70
CA GLU A 68 -7.76 3.85 9.45
C GLU A 68 -8.29 2.42 9.57
N LEU A 69 -8.35 1.69 8.45
CA LEU A 69 -8.77 0.28 8.45
C LEU A 69 -7.84 -0.59 9.30
N ARG A 70 -6.53 -0.37 9.26
CA ARG A 70 -5.54 -1.11 10.06
C ARG A 70 -5.67 -0.82 11.55
N SER A 71 -5.91 0.44 11.92
CA SER A 71 -6.09 0.86 13.31
C SER A 71 -7.47 0.51 13.88
N GLY A 72 -8.45 0.24 13.02
CA GLY A 72 -9.82 -0.05 13.44
C GLY A 72 -10.59 1.21 13.85
N ALA A 73 -10.13 2.39 13.47
CA ALA A 73 -10.83 3.66 13.72
C ALA A 73 -10.45 4.71 12.67
N THR A 74 -11.29 5.74 12.51
CA THR A 74 -10.95 6.94 11.73
C THR A 74 -9.79 7.70 12.37
N ALA A 75 -9.07 8.52 11.60
CA ALA A 75 -7.91 9.28 12.06
C ALA A 75 -8.26 10.26 13.21
N ASP A 76 -9.51 10.70 13.29
CA ASP A 76 -10.03 11.54 14.37
C ASP A 76 -10.58 10.74 15.57
N GLY A 77 -10.55 9.42 15.51
CA GLY A 77 -11.01 8.50 16.56
C GLY A 77 -12.53 8.47 16.77
N LYS A 78 -13.32 9.15 15.95
CA LYS A 78 -14.77 9.26 16.17
C LYS A 78 -15.57 8.05 15.72
N VAL A 79 -15.07 7.31 14.74
CA VAL A 79 -15.77 6.17 14.16
C VAL A 79 -14.89 4.93 14.28
N THR A 80 -15.43 3.89 14.90
CA THR A 80 -14.81 2.57 14.92
C THR A 80 -15.01 1.86 13.57
N LEU A 81 -13.96 1.29 13.03
CA LEU A 81 -13.95 0.56 11.77
C LEU A 81 -13.65 -0.91 12.00
N LYS A 82 -14.26 -1.79 11.19
CA LYS A 82 -13.91 -3.21 11.21
C LYS A 82 -12.52 -3.38 10.61
N THR A 83 -11.57 -3.84 11.42
CA THR A 83 -10.22 -4.16 10.94
C THR A 83 -10.29 -5.31 9.92
N PRO A 84 -9.82 -5.11 8.69
CA PRO A 84 -9.80 -6.17 7.69
C PRO A 84 -8.88 -7.31 8.12
N SER A 85 -9.17 -8.52 7.66
CA SER A 85 -8.24 -9.63 7.86
C SER A 85 -7.00 -9.50 6.98
N GLY A 86 -7.09 -8.80 5.83
CA GLY A 86 -6.02 -8.63 4.86
C GLY A 86 -4.86 -7.76 5.37
N SER A 87 -3.68 -7.97 4.80
CA SER A 87 -2.55 -7.06 5.03
C SER A 87 -2.81 -5.76 4.26
N LEU A 88 -2.66 -4.63 4.95
CA LEU A 88 -2.78 -3.29 4.39
C LEU A 88 -1.44 -2.57 4.57
N SER A 89 -0.40 -3.08 3.93
CA SER A 89 0.96 -2.58 4.02
C SER A 89 1.26 -1.51 2.98
N THR A 90 2.39 -0.82 3.15
CA THR A 90 2.92 0.14 2.18
C THR A 90 3.15 -0.50 0.81
N ALA A 91 3.54 -1.79 0.76
CA ALA A 91 3.70 -2.51 -0.50
C ALA A 91 2.35 -2.76 -1.20
N GLU A 92 1.30 -3.09 -0.44
CA GLU A 92 -0.06 -3.21 -0.98
C GLU A 92 -0.58 -1.86 -1.48
N ALA A 93 -0.28 -0.75 -0.79
CA ALA A 93 -0.64 0.58 -1.28
C ALA A 93 0.01 0.90 -2.63
N ILE A 94 1.31 0.61 -2.80
CA ILE A 94 2.00 0.76 -4.10
C ILE A 94 1.30 -0.06 -5.19
N ALA A 95 1.00 -1.33 -4.91
CA ALA A 95 0.34 -2.21 -5.87
C ALA A 95 -1.07 -1.70 -6.26
N THR A 96 -1.85 -1.25 -5.27
CA THR A 96 -3.17 -0.65 -5.49
C THR A 96 -3.07 0.58 -6.39
N MET A 97 -2.13 1.48 -6.13
CA MET A 97 -1.96 2.70 -6.93
C MET A 97 -1.52 2.40 -8.35
N VAL A 98 -0.55 1.51 -8.57
CA VAL A 98 -0.11 1.14 -9.92
C VAL A 98 -1.23 0.47 -10.70
N SER A 99 -2.02 -0.41 -10.06
CA SER A 99 -3.19 -1.01 -10.68
C SER A 99 -4.26 0.02 -11.03
N GLY A 100 -4.51 0.98 -10.12
CA GLY A 100 -5.43 2.09 -10.37
C GLY A 100 -5.00 2.96 -11.55
N LEU A 101 -3.70 3.30 -11.65
CA LEU A 101 -3.17 4.06 -12.79
C LEU A 101 -3.34 3.30 -14.11
N SER A 102 -3.06 1.99 -14.09
CA SER A 102 -3.22 1.13 -15.26
C SER A 102 -4.68 1.08 -15.73
N GLN A 103 -5.63 0.99 -14.79
CA GLN A 103 -7.07 0.99 -15.10
C GLN A 103 -7.53 2.36 -15.59
N ALA A 104 -7.13 3.44 -14.92
CA ALA A 104 -7.44 4.81 -15.29
C ALA A 104 -6.98 5.13 -16.73
N ALA A 105 -5.75 4.74 -17.06
CA ALA A 105 -5.18 4.93 -18.39
C ALA A 105 -6.00 4.25 -19.50
N TRP A 106 -6.68 3.14 -19.19
CA TRP A 106 -7.43 2.37 -20.18
C TRP A 106 -8.92 2.69 -20.21
N PHE A 107 -9.53 3.00 -19.06
CA PHE A 107 -10.98 3.12 -18.93
C PHE A 107 -11.49 4.53 -18.57
N GLU A 108 -10.66 5.41 -18.00
CA GLU A 108 -11.10 6.69 -17.42
C GLU A 108 -10.33 7.89 -17.98
N ASP A 109 -9.91 7.83 -19.24
CA ASP A 109 -9.14 8.90 -19.91
C ASP A 109 -7.87 9.33 -19.15
N GLY A 110 -7.29 8.40 -18.36
CA GLY A 110 -6.13 8.66 -17.52
C GLY A 110 -6.42 9.51 -16.27
N GLN A 111 -7.68 9.67 -15.86
CA GLN A 111 -8.05 10.29 -14.59
C GLN A 111 -8.11 9.26 -13.47
N MET A 112 -7.70 9.65 -12.27
CA MET A 112 -7.70 8.78 -11.10
C MET A 112 -8.46 9.46 -9.97
N HIS A 113 -9.40 8.74 -9.36
CA HIS A 113 -10.18 9.15 -8.19
C HIS A 113 -10.22 8.00 -7.18
N ALA A 114 -9.96 8.28 -5.90
CA ALA A 114 -10.05 7.34 -4.79
C ALA A 114 -11.20 7.67 -3.82
#